data_AF-A0A8H6NFK2-F1
#
_entry.id   AF-A0A8H6NFK2-F1
#
_cell.length_a   1.000
_cell.length_b   1.000
_cell.length_c   1.000
_cell.angle_alpha   90.00
_cell.angle_beta   90.00
_cell.angle_gamma   90.00
#
_symmetry.space_group_name_H-M   'P 1'
#
loop_
_entity.id
_entity.type
_entity.pdbx_description
1 polymer ?
#
loop_
_entity_poly.entity_id
_entity_poly.type
_entity_poly.pdbx_seq_one_letter_code
_entity_poly.pdbx_strand_id
1 'polypeptide(L)'
;MIKVTCHSYCQECFDRLVRTATQNEQQWPPKCCLNVIPFRTVIRYASNDLHETYRNRSEEWSVPVADRVYCSQRDCNLWIRPARIDRIQHLGHCDADHQTCTICREPQHIGEECPRDPDVALTNELAREEGWQRCAQCRSIVEHSEACEHMSCRCGYQFCYVCGERWKTCECTIEDLNALKNQVLARRELRQVREAEAESELRDALRQIAEAEERERREEEERLRALALRVRWENQRRHEIGVSFRRLRRRLEELHNQQKGLVAYQHRRERYTSLQDASTSTEELAARQKAEMAEFNENKARNRVEWELWLQDDYNRRAQKDKKLEERYLRDLKDFANTRGRMENINEYMQVLRERLDRDARLFRQRQEEWLVRYKNKADEETAVKAEVLSNIVRWHEENLAEAKKEQERRQAAELRWVALVMDERARLMDEAENAELDALPEAVASFFGVPVVVDGVAVA
;
A
#
# COMPACT_ATOMS: atom_id res chain seq x y z
N MET A 1 -23.69 31.33 23.83
CA MET A 1 -22.93 30.08 23.61
C MET A 1 -21.53 30.25 24.17
N ILE A 2 -21.11 29.33 25.03
CA ILE A 2 -19.82 29.34 25.72
C ILE A 2 -18.81 28.59 24.84
N LYS A 3 -17.77 29.29 24.39
CA LYS A 3 -16.73 28.72 23.54
C LYS A 3 -15.60 28.15 24.41
N VAL A 4 -15.38 26.84 24.33
CA VAL A 4 -14.16 26.20 24.83
C VAL A 4 -13.28 25.79 23.64
N THR A 5 -12.09 25.26 23.89
CA THR A 5 -11.07 24.99 22.86
C THR A 5 -11.57 24.14 21.69
N CYS A 6 -12.40 23.12 21.95
CA CYS A 6 -12.90 22.19 20.92
C CYS A 6 -14.35 22.39 20.49
N HIS A 7 -15.23 22.90 21.37
CA HIS A 7 -16.67 22.89 21.15
C HIS A 7 -17.33 24.16 21.72
N SER A 8 -18.56 24.43 21.30
CA SER A 8 -19.41 25.50 21.86
C SER A 8 -20.60 24.88 22.56
N TYR A 9 -20.85 25.27 23.81
CA TYR A 9 -21.96 24.76 24.61
C TYR A 9 -23.03 25.85 24.81
N CYS A 10 -24.31 25.45 24.89
CA CYS A 10 -25.31 26.28 25.53
C CYS A 10 -25.08 26.32 27.05
N GLN A 11 -25.72 27.27 27.73
CA GLN A 11 -25.55 27.45 29.18
C GLN A 11 -25.88 26.17 29.97
N GLU A 12 -27.00 25.53 29.66
CA GLU A 12 -27.46 24.31 30.35
C GLU A 12 -26.52 23.11 30.15
N CYS A 13 -26.03 22.90 28.93
CA CYS A 13 -25.09 21.82 28.65
C CYS A 13 -23.74 22.04 29.33
N PHE A 14 -23.27 23.29 29.42
CA PHE A 14 -22.04 23.63 30.13
C PHE A 14 -22.18 23.41 31.63
N ASP A 15 -23.29 23.85 32.23
CA ASP A 15 -23.58 23.61 33.65
C ASP A 15 -23.71 22.12 33.97
N ARG A 16 -24.35 21.33 33.08
CA ARG A 16 -24.41 19.87 33.25
C ARG A 16 -23.02 19.25 33.23
N LEU A 17 -22.17 19.63 32.27
CA LEU A 17 -20.80 19.13 32.17
C LEU A 17 -19.98 19.42 33.44
N VAL A 18 -20.03 20.65 33.93
CA VAL A 18 -19.32 21.07 35.15
C VAL A 18 -19.90 20.35 36.38
N ARG A 19 -21.22 20.22 36.48
CA ARG A 19 -21.88 19.51 37.58
C ARG A 19 -21.45 18.05 37.68
N THR A 20 -21.43 17.33 36.56
CA THR A 20 -20.98 15.92 36.54
C THR A 20 -19.53 15.80 37.02
N ALA A 21 -18.64 16.69 36.55
CA ALA A 21 -17.25 16.72 36.97
C ALA A 21 -17.08 17.05 38.47
N THR A 22 -17.95 17.88 39.06
CA THR A 22 -17.92 18.18 40.51
C THR A 22 -18.52 17.10 41.41
N GLN A 23 -19.23 16.12 40.84
CA GLN A 23 -19.82 15.01 41.57
C GLN A 23 -18.91 13.78 41.63
N ASN A 24 -17.99 13.63 40.67
CA ASN A 24 -17.10 12.47 40.58
C ASN A 24 -15.66 12.90 40.37
N GLU A 25 -14.79 12.57 41.33
CA GLU A 25 -13.36 12.89 41.30
C GLU A 25 -12.63 12.27 40.08
N GLN A 26 -13.09 11.12 39.56
CA GLN A 26 -12.51 10.52 38.35
C GLN A 26 -12.76 11.35 37.08
N GLN A 27 -13.82 12.15 37.08
CA GLN A 27 -14.20 13.03 35.97
C GLN A 27 -13.66 14.44 36.15
N TRP A 28 -12.88 14.66 37.21
CA TRP A 28 -12.16 15.90 37.46
C TRP A 28 -10.81 15.93 36.72
N PRO A 29 -10.36 17.10 36.25
CA PRO A 29 -11.12 18.33 36.03
C PRO A 29 -12.07 18.21 34.82
N PRO A 30 -13.05 19.12 34.65
CA PRO A 30 -13.96 19.11 33.50
C PRO A 30 -13.16 19.18 32.18
N LYS A 31 -13.46 18.25 31.26
CA LYS A 31 -12.78 18.14 29.96
C LYS A 31 -13.79 18.29 28.83
N CYS A 32 -13.37 18.94 27.75
CA CYS A 32 -13.98 18.84 26.44
C CYS A 32 -13.09 17.93 25.60
N CYS A 33 -13.56 16.74 25.27
CA CYS A 33 -12.78 15.71 24.59
C CYS A 33 -11.50 15.37 25.39
N LEU A 34 -10.32 15.75 24.89
CA LEU A 34 -9.03 15.54 25.55
C LEU A 34 -8.47 16.82 26.20
N ASN A 35 -9.18 17.95 26.13
CA ASN A 35 -8.71 19.23 26.64
C ASN A 35 -9.39 19.57 27.97
N VAL A 36 -8.60 19.82 29.01
CA VAL A 36 -9.10 20.37 30.29
C VAL A 36 -9.66 21.77 30.06
N ILE A 37 -10.86 22.03 30.56
CA ILE A 37 -11.47 23.36 30.52
C ILE A 37 -10.79 24.22 31.60
N PRO A 38 -10.20 25.38 31.25
CA PRO A 38 -9.49 26.20 32.22
C PRO A 38 -10.38 26.65 33.38
N PHE A 39 -9.83 26.67 34.61
CA PHE A 39 -10.54 27.08 35.83
C PHE A 39 -11.29 28.42 35.67
N ARG A 40 -10.62 29.44 35.10
CA ARG A 40 -11.23 30.76 34.83
C ARG A 40 -12.44 30.69 33.91
N THR A 41 -12.44 29.78 32.94
CA THR A 41 -13.55 29.58 32.01
C THR A 41 -14.75 28.96 32.73
N VAL A 42 -14.51 27.98 33.61
CA VAL A 42 -15.57 27.39 34.42
C VAL A 42 -16.18 28.42 35.37
N ILE A 43 -15.38 29.16 36.12
CA ILE A 43 -15.87 30.19 37.06
C ILE A 43 -16.63 31.32 36.35
N ARG A 44 -16.22 31.71 35.15
CA ARG A 44 -16.86 32.80 34.41
C ARG A 44 -18.25 32.46 33.88
N TYR A 45 -18.47 31.20 33.51
CA TYR A 45 -19.66 30.80 32.77
C TYR A 45 -20.56 29.81 33.50
N ALA A 46 -20.12 29.20 34.61
CA ALA A 46 -21.00 28.36 35.44
C ALA A 46 -22.05 29.23 36.15
N SER A 47 -23.25 28.66 36.40
CA SER A 47 -24.25 29.28 37.28
C SER A 47 -23.72 29.52 38.69
N ASN A 48 -24.35 30.45 39.44
CA ASN A 48 -23.83 30.92 40.72
C ASN A 48 -23.55 29.79 41.74
N ASP A 49 -24.52 28.91 41.96
CA ASP A 49 -24.36 27.79 42.91
C ASP A 49 -23.28 26.79 42.46
N LEU A 50 -23.11 26.66 41.14
CA LEU A 50 -22.16 25.72 40.55
C LEU A 50 -20.73 26.28 40.57
N HIS A 51 -20.53 27.59 40.46
CA HIS A 51 -19.20 28.19 40.58
C HIS A 51 -18.61 27.99 41.98
N GLU A 52 -19.45 28.02 43.02
CA GLU A 52 -19.01 27.91 44.41
C GLU A 52 -18.67 26.46 44.73
N THR A 53 -19.55 25.55 44.31
CA THR A 53 -19.30 24.10 44.38
C THR A 53 -18.01 23.73 43.65
N TYR A 54 -17.80 24.24 42.43
CA TYR A 54 -16.59 23.98 41.65
C TYR A 54 -15.32 24.52 42.32
N ARG A 55 -15.38 25.71 42.92
CA ARG A 55 -14.26 26.27 43.68
C ARG A 55 -13.90 25.40 44.89
N ASN A 56 -14.91 25.02 45.67
CA ASN A 56 -14.71 24.19 46.87
C ASN A 56 -14.13 22.82 46.53
N ARG A 57 -14.64 22.16 45.48
CA ARG A 57 -14.08 20.88 44.99
C ARG A 57 -12.67 21.03 44.44
N SER A 58 -12.38 22.14 43.75
CA SER A 58 -11.03 22.40 43.26
C SER A 58 -10.01 22.54 44.39
N GLU A 59 -10.39 23.17 45.50
CA GLU A 59 -9.52 23.32 46.66
C GLU A 59 -9.38 21.99 47.40
N GLU A 60 -10.47 21.25 47.61
CA GLU A 60 -10.48 19.93 48.25
C GLU A 60 -9.67 18.89 47.48
N TRP A 61 -9.91 18.76 46.18
CA TRP A 61 -9.27 17.75 45.34
C TRP A 61 -7.86 18.12 44.88
N SER A 62 -7.41 19.35 45.17
CA SER A 62 -5.99 19.70 45.07
C SER A 62 -5.13 19.07 46.16
N VAL A 63 -5.76 18.62 47.26
CA VAL A 63 -5.09 17.91 48.36
C VAL A 63 -5.16 16.40 48.09
N PRO A 64 -4.06 15.63 48.24
CA PRO A 64 -4.10 14.17 48.14
C PRO A 64 -5.10 13.56 49.11
N VAL A 65 -5.77 12.47 48.71
CA VAL A 65 -6.81 11.79 49.52
C VAL A 65 -6.31 11.46 50.93
N ALA A 66 -5.05 11.07 51.07
CA ALA A 66 -4.43 10.73 52.35
C ALA A 66 -4.39 11.91 53.33
N ASP A 67 -4.29 13.15 52.84
CA ASP A 67 -4.09 14.36 53.65
C ASP A 67 -5.38 15.16 53.86
N ARG A 68 -6.49 14.75 53.24
CA ARG A 68 -7.80 15.39 53.42
C ARG A 68 -8.35 15.06 54.81
N VAL A 69 -8.69 16.11 55.56
CA VAL A 69 -9.35 15.99 56.85
C VAL A 69 -10.82 16.38 56.68
N TYR A 70 -11.72 15.53 57.13
CA TYR A 70 -13.15 15.79 57.15
C TYR A 70 -13.62 15.91 58.59
N CYS A 71 -14.69 16.67 58.80
CA CYS A 71 -15.33 16.78 60.10
C CYS A 71 -15.78 15.41 60.60
N SER A 72 -15.36 15.04 61.81
CA SER A 72 -15.71 13.78 62.47
C SER A 72 -17.19 13.66 62.83
N GLN A 73 -17.94 14.78 62.85
CA GLN A 73 -19.36 14.76 63.16
C GLN A 73 -20.15 14.14 62.01
N ARG A 74 -20.90 13.08 62.32
CA ARG A 74 -21.60 12.22 61.35
C ARG A 74 -22.53 12.96 60.39
N ASP A 75 -23.15 14.04 60.85
CA ASP A 75 -24.09 14.85 60.05
C ASP A 75 -23.42 16.01 59.31
N CYS A 76 -22.16 16.34 59.63
CA CYS A 76 -21.43 17.45 59.04
C CYS A 76 -20.58 16.97 57.85
N ASN A 77 -19.62 16.06 58.09
CA ASN A 77 -18.67 15.52 57.09
C ASN A 77 -18.01 16.56 56.15
N LEU A 78 -18.08 17.86 56.48
CA LEU A 78 -17.50 18.93 55.68
C LEU A 78 -15.98 18.77 55.67
N TRP A 79 -15.38 18.92 54.49
CA TRP A 79 -13.94 18.98 54.36
C TRP A 79 -13.39 20.21 55.11
N ILE A 80 -12.41 19.99 55.97
CA ILE A 80 -11.78 21.04 56.75
C ILE A 80 -10.64 21.62 55.92
N ARG A 81 -10.77 22.89 55.58
CA ARG A 81 -9.76 23.63 54.81
C ARG A 81 -8.44 23.66 55.57
N PRO A 82 -7.27 23.55 54.90
CA PRO A 82 -5.97 23.62 55.56
C PRO A 82 -5.76 24.87 56.43
N ALA A 83 -6.39 26.00 56.07
CA ALA A 83 -6.33 27.24 56.85
C ALA A 83 -7.09 27.19 58.19
N ARG A 84 -8.01 26.23 58.35
CA ARG A 84 -8.76 25.98 59.59
C ARG A 84 -8.22 24.78 60.37
N ILE A 85 -7.01 24.35 60.03
CA ILE A 85 -6.28 23.31 60.75
C ILE A 85 -5.18 23.98 61.55
N ASP A 86 -5.30 23.94 62.86
CA ASP A 86 -4.20 24.21 63.77
C ASP A 86 -3.31 22.96 63.84
N ARG A 87 -2.14 23.04 63.21
CA ARG A 87 -1.17 21.94 63.21
C ARG A 87 -0.45 21.77 64.55
N ILE A 88 -0.41 22.81 65.39
CA ILE A 88 0.22 22.75 66.72
C ILE A 88 -0.70 22.02 67.70
N GLN A 89 -2.00 22.30 67.62
CA GLN A 89 -3.01 21.64 68.46
C GLN A 89 -3.59 20.36 67.83
N HIS A 90 -3.14 20.01 66.62
CA HIS A 90 -3.70 18.91 65.81
C HIS A 90 -5.23 18.96 65.71
N LEU A 91 -5.75 20.17 65.48
CA LEU A 91 -7.17 20.48 65.58
C LEU A 91 -7.69 21.12 64.29
N GLY A 92 -8.71 20.50 63.71
CA GLY A 92 -9.44 21.05 62.57
C GLY A 92 -10.79 21.63 63.00
N HIS A 93 -11.10 22.84 62.53
CA HIS A 93 -12.40 23.49 62.67
C HIS A 93 -13.17 23.46 61.35
N CYS A 94 -14.32 22.80 61.33
CA CYS A 94 -15.17 22.83 60.14
C CYS A 94 -15.92 24.17 60.00
N ASP A 95 -16.60 24.39 58.87
CA ASP A 95 -17.35 25.63 58.65
C ASP A 95 -18.56 25.80 59.59
N ALA A 96 -19.05 24.71 60.18
CA ALA A 96 -20.06 24.70 61.24
C ALA A 96 -19.46 24.74 62.67
N ASP A 97 -18.16 25.03 62.78
CA ASP A 97 -17.39 25.16 64.02
C ASP A 97 -17.28 23.89 64.90
N HIS A 98 -17.52 22.71 64.31
CA HIS A 98 -17.20 21.44 64.95
C HIS A 98 -15.69 21.20 64.93
N GLN A 99 -15.18 20.60 66.01
CA GLN A 99 -13.77 20.36 66.25
C GLN A 99 -13.40 18.88 66.03
N THR A 100 -12.37 18.63 65.22
CA THR A 100 -11.90 17.26 64.85
C THR A 100 -10.40 17.14 65.06
N CYS A 101 -9.95 16.03 65.65
CA CYS A 101 -8.52 15.74 65.77
C CYS A 101 -7.95 15.32 64.41
N THR A 102 -6.87 15.97 63.95
CA THR A 102 -6.28 15.68 62.63
C THR A 102 -5.43 14.41 62.60
N ILE A 103 -5.07 13.87 63.77
CA ILE A 103 -4.25 12.65 63.90
C ILE A 103 -5.14 11.41 63.76
N CYS A 104 -6.10 11.24 64.67
CA CYS A 104 -6.97 10.07 64.70
C CYS A 104 -8.25 10.21 63.86
N ARG A 105 -8.55 11.43 63.38
CA ARG A 105 -9.76 11.78 62.60
C ARG A 105 -11.08 11.62 63.36
N GLU A 106 -11.02 11.60 64.70
CA GLU A 106 -12.16 11.50 65.61
C GLU A 106 -12.50 12.88 66.22
N PRO A 107 -13.63 13.03 66.95
CA PRO A 107 -13.96 14.28 67.65
C PRO A 107 -12.83 14.72 68.58
N GLN A 108 -12.68 16.04 68.77
CA GLN A 108 -11.61 16.60 69.59
C GLN A 108 -11.57 15.96 70.99
N HIS A 109 -10.35 15.65 71.43
CA HIS A 109 -10.09 15.18 72.78
C HIS A 109 -9.79 16.39 73.67
N ILE A 110 -10.58 16.60 74.73
CA ILE A 110 -10.45 17.77 75.60
C ILE A 110 -9.33 17.51 76.62
N GLY A 111 -8.23 18.26 76.52
CA GLY A 111 -7.17 18.29 77.53
C GLY A 111 -6.23 17.07 77.56
N GLU A 112 -6.25 16.21 76.54
CA GLU A 112 -5.42 15.00 76.46
C GLU A 112 -4.70 14.85 75.11
N GLU A 113 -3.50 14.24 75.15
CA GLU A 113 -2.76 13.80 73.95
C GLU A 113 -3.60 12.78 73.15
N CYS A 114 -3.43 12.74 71.82
CA CYS A 114 -4.15 11.79 71.00
C CYS A 114 -3.73 10.34 71.31
N PRO A 115 -4.65 9.45 71.70
CA PRO A 115 -4.31 8.08 72.10
C PRO A 115 -3.88 7.20 70.91
N ARG A 116 -4.15 7.65 69.67
CA ARG A 116 -3.76 6.98 68.43
C ARG A 116 -2.67 7.74 67.67
N ASP A 117 -1.95 8.60 68.36
CA ASP A 117 -0.80 9.26 67.77
C ASP A 117 0.36 8.26 67.64
N PRO A 118 0.78 7.90 66.41
CA PRO A 118 1.84 6.94 66.19
C PRO A 118 3.19 7.42 66.75
N ASP A 119 3.44 8.74 66.72
CA ASP A 119 4.70 9.31 67.20
C ASP A 119 4.75 9.29 68.72
N VAL A 120 3.62 9.58 69.38
CA VAL A 120 3.49 9.43 70.84
C VAL A 120 3.57 7.95 71.25
N ALA A 121 2.99 7.04 70.48
CA ALA A 121 3.09 5.60 70.74
C ALA A 121 4.54 5.11 70.66
N LEU A 122 5.28 5.50 69.62
CA LEU A 122 6.69 5.17 69.46
C LEU A 122 7.56 5.80 70.56
N THR A 123 7.31 7.06 70.90
CA THR A 123 8.00 7.76 72.00
C THR A 123 7.75 7.07 73.33
N ASN A 124 6.54 6.54 73.56
CA ASN A 124 6.20 5.78 74.76
C ASN A 124 6.86 4.41 74.82
N GLU A 125 6.97 3.74 73.67
CA GLU A 125 7.70 2.47 73.57
C GLU A 125 9.18 2.68 73.88
N LEU A 126 9.81 3.69 73.26
CA LEU A 126 11.18 4.08 73.57
C LEU A 126 11.34 4.45 75.04
N ALA A 127 10.43 5.25 75.60
CA ALA A 127 10.46 5.60 77.02
C ALA A 127 10.40 4.37 77.93
N ARG A 128 9.63 3.33 77.57
CA ARG A 128 9.57 2.07 78.33
C ARG A 128 10.85 1.24 78.22
N GLU A 129 11.47 1.24 77.05
CA GLU A 129 12.76 0.57 76.80
C GLU A 129 13.89 1.25 77.56
N GLU A 130 13.91 2.59 77.56
CA GLU A 130 14.88 3.44 78.24
C GLU A 130 14.60 3.62 79.74
N GLY A 131 13.47 3.12 80.23
CA GLY A 131 13.06 3.24 81.63
C GLY A 131 12.71 4.65 82.07
N TRP A 132 12.34 5.52 81.14
CA TRP A 132 11.86 6.86 81.42
C TRP A 132 10.44 6.83 81.99
N GLN A 133 10.18 7.66 83.01
CA GLN A 133 8.90 7.69 83.71
C GLN A 133 8.08 8.92 83.33
N ARG A 134 6.76 8.76 83.17
CA ARG A 134 5.86 9.90 82.96
C ARG A 134 5.46 10.50 84.31
N CYS A 135 5.58 11.81 84.45
CA CYS A 135 5.09 12.51 85.62
C CYS A 135 3.56 12.41 85.73
N ALA A 136 3.02 11.96 86.86
CA ALA A 136 1.56 11.84 87.05
C ALA A 136 0.82 13.19 87.01
N GLN A 137 1.51 14.31 87.29
CA GLN A 137 0.89 15.64 87.32
C GLN A 137 0.92 16.34 85.94
N CYS A 138 2.07 16.42 85.28
CA CYS A 138 2.21 17.15 84.01
C CYS A 138 2.44 16.26 82.79
N ARG A 139 2.42 14.93 82.94
CA ARG A 139 2.61 13.92 81.89
C ARG A 139 3.95 13.97 81.14
N SER A 140 4.85 14.89 81.46
CA SER A 140 6.19 14.94 80.86
C SER A 140 6.98 13.68 81.15
N ILE A 141 7.70 13.17 80.16
CA ILE A 141 8.66 12.08 80.32
C ILE A 141 9.89 12.60 81.07
N VAL A 142 10.30 11.88 82.10
CA VAL A 142 11.41 12.23 83.00
C VAL A 142 12.40 11.08 82.99
N GLU A 143 13.66 11.41 82.70
CA GLU A 143 14.79 10.50 82.81
C GLU A 143 15.34 10.49 84.24
N HIS A 144 15.79 9.34 84.74
CA HIS A 144 16.44 9.23 86.03
C HIS A 144 17.92 9.64 85.96
N SER A 145 18.29 10.71 86.66
CA SER A 145 19.69 11.17 86.72
C SER A 145 20.36 10.96 88.09
N GLU A 146 19.62 10.55 89.11
CA GLU A 146 20.09 10.50 90.51
C GLU A 146 20.21 9.07 91.05
N ALA A 147 20.72 8.91 92.28
CA ALA A 147 20.89 7.61 92.93
C ALA A 147 19.77 7.25 93.93
N CYS A 148 18.75 8.10 94.06
CA CYS A 148 17.62 7.90 94.97
C CYS A 148 16.34 7.58 94.18
N GLU A 149 15.42 6.88 94.83
CA GLU A 149 14.07 6.56 94.35
C GLU A 149 13.15 7.79 94.25
N HIS A 150 13.55 8.91 94.87
CA HIS A 150 12.89 10.21 94.75
C HIS A 150 13.21 10.89 93.41
N MET A 151 12.18 11.43 92.76
CA MET A 151 12.32 12.28 91.59
C MET A 151 11.46 13.54 91.74
N SER A 152 12.00 14.69 91.34
CA SER A 152 11.27 15.96 91.28
C SER A 152 11.08 16.38 89.83
N CYS A 153 9.84 16.39 89.37
CA CYS A 153 9.51 16.89 88.04
C CYS A 153 9.69 18.42 87.97
N ARG A 154 9.96 18.96 86.77
CA ARG A 154 10.02 20.41 86.50
C ARG A 154 8.73 21.15 86.87
N CYS A 155 7.59 20.47 86.93
CA CYS A 155 6.32 21.05 87.40
C CYS A 155 6.21 21.15 88.93
N GLY A 156 7.21 20.67 89.67
CA GLY A 156 7.24 20.63 91.14
C GLY A 156 6.65 19.35 91.75
N TYR A 157 6.07 18.44 90.94
CA TYR A 157 5.57 17.15 91.43
C TYR A 157 6.73 16.25 91.87
N GLN A 158 6.64 15.74 93.08
CA GLN A 158 7.59 14.78 93.63
C GLN A 158 6.98 13.38 93.64
N PHE A 159 7.68 12.41 93.06
CA PHE A 159 7.18 11.05 92.88
C PHE A 159 8.29 10.01 93.07
N CYS A 160 7.90 8.76 93.32
CA CYS A 160 8.81 7.64 93.32
C CYS A 160 9.09 7.20 91.87
N TYR A 161 10.36 7.11 91.47
CA TYR A 161 10.74 6.73 90.11
C TYR A 161 10.47 5.24 89.80
N VAL A 162 10.33 4.39 90.83
CA VAL A 162 10.04 2.96 90.65
C VAL A 162 8.58 2.73 90.24
N CYS A 163 7.63 3.36 90.94
CA CYS A 163 6.19 3.09 90.78
C CYS A 163 5.37 4.27 90.24
N GLY A 164 5.93 5.47 90.14
CA GLY A 164 5.24 6.67 89.63
C GLY A 164 4.27 7.36 90.62
N GLU A 165 4.04 6.75 91.78
CA GLU A 165 3.19 7.26 92.87
C GLU A 165 3.79 8.51 93.53
N ARG A 166 2.95 9.27 94.23
CA ARG A 166 3.37 10.48 94.94
C ARG A 166 4.48 10.15 95.96
N TRP A 167 5.44 11.06 96.11
CA TRP A 167 6.54 10.83 97.05
C TRP A 167 6.04 10.53 98.48
N LYS A 168 6.58 9.48 99.10
CA LYS A 168 6.19 8.91 100.41
C LYS A 168 4.81 8.26 100.48
N THR A 169 4.16 7.93 99.36
CA THR A 169 2.92 7.12 99.36
C THR A 169 3.14 5.65 99.02
N CYS A 170 4.38 5.25 98.70
CA CYS A 170 4.77 3.88 98.38
C CYS A 170 5.86 3.36 99.33
N GLU A 171 6.01 2.03 99.39
CA GLU A 171 7.05 1.32 100.16
C GLU A 171 8.24 0.86 99.28
N CYS A 172 8.40 1.42 98.08
CA CYS A 172 9.48 1.08 97.17
C CYS A 172 10.85 1.42 97.75
N THR A 173 11.80 0.52 97.56
CA THR A 173 13.16 0.60 98.11
C THR A 173 14.19 0.95 97.03
N ILE A 174 15.40 1.27 97.49
CA ILE A 174 16.58 1.40 96.61
C ILE A 174 16.86 0.09 95.87
N GLU A 175 16.55 -1.07 96.46
CA GLU A 175 16.68 -2.38 95.80
C GLU A 175 15.73 -2.50 94.60
N ASP A 176 14.48 -2.02 94.74
CA ASP A 176 13.51 -1.99 93.63
C ASP A 176 13.96 -1.06 92.50
N LEU A 177 14.57 0.08 92.85
CA LEU A 177 15.16 1.00 91.87
C LEU A 177 16.33 0.36 91.11
N ASN A 178 17.20 -0.37 91.82
CA ASN A 178 18.31 -1.09 91.20
C ASN A 178 17.81 -2.23 90.30
N ALA A 179 16.76 -2.94 90.72
CA ALA A 179 16.11 -3.97 89.89
C ALA A 179 15.53 -3.36 88.61
N LEU A 180 14.86 -2.21 88.69
CA LEU A 180 14.36 -1.47 87.52
C LEU A 180 15.51 -1.05 86.59
N LYS A 181 16.59 -0.47 87.14
CA LYS A 181 17.77 -0.08 86.34
C LYS A 181 18.41 -1.26 85.62
N ASN A 182 18.53 -2.41 86.28
CA ASN A 182 19.05 -3.64 85.67
C ASN A 182 18.14 -4.15 84.54
N GLN A 183 16.82 -4.09 84.72
CA GLN A 183 15.86 -4.45 83.65
C GLN A 183 15.97 -3.51 82.44
N VAL A 184 16.15 -2.21 82.67
CA VAL A 184 16.35 -1.21 81.60
C VAL A 184 17.65 -1.45 80.83
N LEU A 185 18.74 -1.75 81.53
CA LEU A 185 20.01 -2.12 80.90
C LEU A 185 19.86 -3.38 80.02
N ALA A 186 19.20 -4.41 80.53
CA ALA A 186 18.92 -5.62 79.76
C ALA A 186 18.05 -5.34 78.51
N ARG A 187 17.07 -4.43 78.60
CA ARG A 187 16.26 -3.99 77.43
C ARG A 187 17.10 -3.24 76.40
N ARG A 188 17.97 -2.33 76.83
CA ARG A 188 18.90 -1.59 75.96
C ARG A 188 19.87 -2.53 75.24
N GLU A 189 20.46 -3.49 75.95
CA GLU A 189 21.35 -4.50 75.36
C GLU A 189 20.60 -5.34 74.32
N LEU A 190 19.40 -5.82 74.64
CA LEU A 190 18.57 -6.58 73.69
C LEU A 190 18.22 -5.77 72.44
N ARG A 191 17.89 -4.48 72.59
CA ARG A 191 17.61 -3.58 71.46
C ARG A 191 18.84 -3.44 70.57
N GLN A 192 20.03 -3.21 71.15
CA GLN A 192 21.27 -3.10 70.38
C GLN A 192 21.58 -4.39 69.60
N VAL A 193 21.34 -5.56 70.20
CA VAL A 193 21.48 -6.85 69.51
C VAL A 193 20.52 -6.94 68.33
N ARG A 194 19.23 -6.63 68.53
CA ARG A 194 18.21 -6.63 67.45
C ARG A 194 18.54 -5.65 66.32
N GLU A 195 19.00 -4.45 66.66
CA GLU A 195 19.41 -3.44 65.68
C GLU A 195 20.64 -3.90 64.88
N ALA A 196 21.62 -4.52 65.54
CA ALA A 196 22.80 -5.07 64.88
C ALA A 196 22.47 -6.28 63.98
N GLU A 197 21.56 -7.16 64.42
CA GLU A 197 21.01 -8.26 63.61
C GLU A 197 20.31 -7.72 62.36
N ALA A 198 19.39 -6.75 62.53
CA ALA A 198 18.69 -6.11 61.42
C ALA A 198 19.64 -5.39 60.45
N GLU A 199 20.70 -4.75 60.95
CA GLU A 199 21.74 -4.15 60.10
C GLU A 199 22.50 -5.21 59.31
N SER A 200 22.84 -6.34 59.92
CA SER A 200 23.50 -7.47 59.24
C SER A 200 22.60 -8.05 58.15
N GLU A 201 21.32 -8.31 58.46
CA GLU A 201 20.34 -8.81 57.50
C GLU A 201 20.16 -7.85 56.32
N LEU A 202 20.07 -6.54 56.58
CA LEU A 202 19.98 -5.53 55.53
C LEU A 202 21.22 -5.53 54.64
N ARG A 203 22.42 -5.61 55.21
CA ARG A 203 23.67 -5.69 54.44
C ARG A 203 23.71 -6.94 53.56
N ASP A 204 23.28 -8.09 54.07
CA ASP A 204 23.25 -9.34 53.30
C ASP A 204 22.18 -9.30 52.21
N ALA A 205 21.00 -8.73 52.48
CA ALA A 205 19.97 -8.51 51.46
C ALA A 205 20.46 -7.61 50.32
N LEU A 206 21.13 -6.49 50.65
CA LEU A 206 21.71 -5.59 49.66
C LEU A 206 22.80 -6.28 48.81
N ARG A 207 23.64 -7.12 49.42
CA ARG A 207 24.64 -7.92 48.70
C ARG A 207 23.97 -8.87 47.71
N GLN A 208 22.94 -9.60 48.13
CA GLN A 208 22.22 -10.53 47.26
C GLN A 208 21.53 -9.82 46.09
N ILE A 209 20.95 -8.63 46.33
CA ILE A 209 20.38 -7.79 45.27
C ILE A 209 21.46 -7.38 44.28
N ALA A 210 22.60 -6.87 44.76
CA ALA A 210 23.70 -6.45 43.88
C ALA A 210 24.26 -7.62 43.04
N GLU A 211 24.38 -8.82 43.61
CA GLU A 211 24.79 -10.03 42.89
C GLU A 211 23.75 -10.48 41.86
N ALA A 212 22.46 -10.40 42.18
CA ALA A 212 21.38 -10.70 41.24
C ALA A 212 21.35 -9.72 40.07
N GLU A 213 21.49 -8.41 40.34
CA GLU A 213 21.56 -7.38 39.31
C GLU A 213 22.77 -7.58 38.39
N GLU A 214 23.94 -7.95 38.92
CA GLU A 214 25.10 -8.31 38.07
C GLU A 214 24.80 -9.48 37.13
N ARG A 215 24.15 -10.54 37.64
CA ARG A 215 23.79 -11.70 36.84
C ARG A 215 22.82 -11.31 35.72
N GLU A 216 21.78 -10.55 36.03
CA GLU A 216 20.82 -10.06 35.04
C GLU A 216 21.49 -9.20 33.98
N ARG A 217 22.41 -8.30 34.37
CA ARG A 217 23.19 -7.49 33.40
C ARG A 217 24.02 -8.35 32.45
N ARG A 218 24.69 -9.39 32.95
CA ARG A 218 25.49 -10.31 32.13
C ARG A 218 24.63 -11.10 31.17
N GLU A 219 23.51 -11.65 31.66
CA GLU A 219 22.56 -12.37 30.81
C GLU A 219 21.97 -11.46 29.74
N GLU A 220 21.63 -10.21 30.09
CA GLU A 220 21.16 -9.21 29.12
C GLU A 220 22.24 -8.90 28.08
N GLU A 221 23.48 -8.69 28.50
CA GLU A 221 24.59 -8.44 27.59
C GLU A 221 24.84 -9.63 26.65
N GLU A 222 24.80 -10.87 27.15
CA GLU A 222 24.90 -12.08 26.34
C GLU A 222 23.73 -12.19 25.34
N ARG A 223 22.49 -11.90 25.77
CA ARG A 223 21.32 -11.87 24.88
C ARG A 223 21.48 -10.82 23.78
N LEU A 224 21.97 -9.63 24.11
CA LEU A 224 22.23 -8.55 23.16
C LEU A 224 23.35 -8.92 22.18
N ARG A 225 24.44 -9.53 22.66
CA ARG A 225 25.53 -10.03 21.81
C ARG A 225 25.03 -11.11 20.85
N ALA A 226 24.23 -12.06 21.34
CA ALA A 226 23.62 -13.10 20.51
C ALA A 226 22.65 -12.52 19.48
N LEU A 227 21.86 -11.50 19.83
CA LEU A 227 21.01 -10.77 18.88
C LEU A 227 21.84 -10.03 17.83
N ALA A 228 22.91 -9.35 18.23
CA ALA A 228 23.79 -8.63 17.31
C ALA A 228 24.47 -9.57 16.30
N LEU A 229 24.92 -10.75 16.74
CA LEU A 229 25.46 -11.78 15.85
C LEU A 229 24.39 -12.29 14.86
N ARG A 230 23.15 -12.51 15.32
CA ARG A 230 22.02 -12.90 14.45
C ARG A 230 21.73 -11.86 13.37
N VAL A 231 21.65 -10.58 13.76
CA VAL A 231 21.43 -9.47 12.81
C VAL A 231 22.58 -9.38 11.79
N ARG A 232 23.84 -9.55 12.22
CA ARG A 232 24.99 -9.56 11.30
C ARG A 232 24.90 -10.71 10.30
N TRP A 233 24.61 -11.91 10.78
CA TRP A 233 24.49 -13.09 9.94
C TRP A 233 23.35 -12.95 8.92
N GLU A 234 22.17 -12.50 9.36
CA GLU A 234 21.02 -12.28 8.47
C GLU A 234 21.30 -11.19 7.43
N ASN A 235 21.95 -10.09 7.83
CA ASN A 235 22.38 -9.06 6.89
C ASN A 235 23.38 -9.59 5.85
N GLN A 236 24.33 -10.44 6.27
CA GLN A 236 25.27 -11.08 5.35
C GLN A 236 24.55 -12.03 4.39
N ARG A 237 23.66 -12.89 4.89
CA ARG A 237 22.83 -13.79 4.07
C ARG A 237 22.03 -13.01 3.02
N ARG A 238 21.29 -11.97 3.43
CA ARG A 238 20.52 -11.11 2.53
C ARG A 238 21.41 -10.42 1.49
N HIS A 239 22.61 -10.00 1.89
CA HIS A 239 23.57 -9.42 0.97
C HIS A 239 24.03 -10.43 -0.09
N GLU A 240 24.39 -11.65 0.32
CA GLU A 240 24.83 -12.73 -0.57
C GLU A 240 23.73 -13.15 -1.54
N ILE A 241 22.49 -13.31 -1.05
CA ILE A 241 21.30 -13.55 -1.88
C ILE A 241 21.16 -12.44 -2.92
N GLY A 242 21.16 -11.17 -2.48
CA GLY A 242 21.05 -10.03 -3.38
C GLY A 242 22.18 -9.97 -4.43
N VAL A 243 23.43 -10.32 -4.07
CA VAL A 243 24.54 -10.43 -5.03
C VAL A 243 24.26 -11.52 -6.07
N SER A 244 23.76 -12.68 -5.64
CA SER A 244 23.42 -13.80 -6.52
C SER A 244 22.32 -13.42 -7.51
N PHE A 245 21.20 -12.87 -7.02
CA PHE A 245 20.08 -12.46 -7.87
C PHE A 245 20.42 -11.32 -8.82
N ARG A 246 21.31 -10.38 -8.42
CA ARG A 246 21.87 -9.39 -9.35
C ARG A 246 22.63 -10.04 -10.51
N ARG A 247 23.44 -11.07 -10.22
CA ARG A 247 24.18 -11.81 -11.27
C ARG A 247 23.23 -12.56 -12.20
N LEU A 248 22.18 -13.18 -11.66
CA LEU A 248 21.16 -13.88 -12.44
C LEU A 248 20.37 -12.90 -13.34
N ARG A 249 19.95 -11.75 -12.82
CA ARG A 249 19.28 -10.71 -13.62
C ARG A 249 20.14 -10.22 -14.78
N ARG A 250 21.45 -10.04 -14.57
CA ARG A 250 22.37 -9.70 -15.68
C ARG A 250 22.41 -10.77 -16.77
N ARG A 251 22.49 -12.05 -16.40
CA ARG A 251 22.44 -13.17 -17.37
C ARG A 251 21.10 -13.22 -18.10
N LEU A 252 20.01 -12.97 -17.39
CA LEU A 252 18.67 -12.94 -17.99
C LEU A 252 18.54 -11.78 -19.00
N GLU A 253 19.08 -10.61 -18.68
CA GLU A 253 19.13 -9.46 -19.58
C GLU A 253 20.00 -9.73 -20.82
N GLU A 254 21.17 -10.35 -20.65
CA GLU A 254 22.01 -10.82 -21.77
C GLU A 254 21.22 -11.77 -22.70
N LEU A 255 20.48 -12.72 -22.14
CA LEU A 255 19.61 -13.63 -22.88
C LEU A 255 18.45 -12.89 -23.57
N HIS A 256 17.80 -11.95 -22.89
CA HIS A 256 16.74 -11.13 -23.48
C HIS A 256 17.25 -10.31 -24.66
N ASN A 257 18.44 -9.73 -24.56
CA ASN A 257 19.05 -8.97 -25.65
C ASN A 257 19.39 -9.86 -26.85
N GLN A 258 19.90 -11.08 -26.62
CA GLN A 258 20.11 -12.07 -27.69
C GLN A 258 18.80 -12.45 -28.37
N GLN A 259 17.74 -12.73 -27.61
CA GLN A 259 16.42 -13.06 -28.15
C GLN A 259 15.83 -11.92 -28.98
N LYS A 260 15.91 -10.66 -28.51
CA LYS A 260 15.50 -9.48 -29.29
C LYS A 260 16.28 -9.38 -30.61
N GLY A 261 17.59 -9.63 -30.56
CA GLY A 261 18.44 -9.63 -31.74
C GLY A 261 18.03 -10.69 -32.77
N LEU A 262 17.74 -11.92 -32.31
CA LEU A 262 17.30 -13.02 -33.16
C LEU A 262 15.95 -12.74 -33.82
N VAL A 263 14.95 -12.27 -33.07
CA VAL A 263 13.62 -11.93 -33.60
C VAL A 263 13.73 -10.80 -34.62
N ALA A 264 14.49 -9.74 -34.30
CA ALA A 264 14.70 -8.64 -35.25
C ALA A 264 15.42 -9.10 -36.53
N TYR A 265 16.37 -10.04 -36.42
CA TYR A 265 17.03 -10.64 -37.59
C TYR A 265 16.05 -11.46 -38.43
N GLN A 266 15.24 -12.32 -37.80
CA GLN A 266 14.21 -13.12 -38.47
C GLN A 266 13.21 -12.22 -39.21
N HIS A 267 12.68 -11.18 -38.54
CA HIS A 267 11.75 -10.23 -39.16
C HIS A 267 12.35 -9.52 -40.38
N ARG A 268 13.62 -9.09 -40.30
CA ARG A 268 14.32 -8.49 -41.45
C ARG A 268 14.47 -9.48 -42.60
N ARG A 269 14.86 -10.73 -42.29
CA ARG A 269 15.04 -11.78 -43.30
C ARG A 269 13.72 -12.12 -43.99
N GLU A 270 12.65 -12.27 -43.22
CA GLU A 270 11.30 -12.52 -43.76
C GLU A 270 10.79 -11.38 -44.61
N ARG A 271 10.99 -10.11 -44.21
CA ARG A 271 10.63 -8.96 -45.05
C ARG A 271 11.39 -8.98 -46.36
N TYR A 272 12.69 -9.29 -46.32
CA TYR A 272 13.51 -9.37 -47.52
C TYR A 272 13.01 -10.48 -48.45
N THR A 273 12.77 -11.69 -47.94
CA THR A 273 12.26 -12.80 -48.75
C THR A 273 10.89 -12.49 -49.33
N SER A 274 9.97 -11.94 -48.53
CA SER A 274 8.63 -11.57 -49.01
C SER A 274 8.66 -10.46 -50.06
N LEU A 275 9.58 -9.50 -49.96
CA LEU A 275 9.78 -8.48 -51.00
C LEU A 275 10.33 -9.09 -52.29
N GLN A 276 11.28 -10.02 -52.18
CA GLN A 276 11.85 -10.71 -53.32
C GLN A 276 10.78 -11.57 -54.01
N ASP A 277 10.01 -12.36 -53.25
CA ASP A 277 8.92 -13.20 -53.75
C ASP A 277 7.80 -12.35 -54.38
N ALA A 278 7.50 -11.18 -53.83
CA ALA A 278 6.56 -10.23 -54.42
C ALA A 278 7.08 -9.69 -55.77
N SER A 279 8.36 -9.28 -55.83
CA SER A 279 8.99 -8.79 -57.07
C SER A 279 8.97 -9.87 -58.16
N THR A 280 9.44 -11.08 -57.85
CA THR A 280 9.47 -12.18 -58.82
C THR A 280 8.06 -12.55 -59.27
N SER A 281 7.08 -12.58 -58.36
CA SER A 281 5.68 -12.84 -58.71
C SER A 281 5.11 -11.76 -59.63
N THR A 282 5.40 -10.47 -59.40
CA THR A 282 4.96 -9.38 -60.30
C THR A 282 5.61 -9.46 -61.67
N GLU A 283 6.90 -9.78 -61.73
CA GLU A 283 7.65 -9.93 -62.99
C GLU A 283 7.14 -11.11 -63.80
N GLU A 284 6.92 -12.27 -63.15
CA GLU A 284 6.35 -13.45 -63.78
C GLU A 284 4.94 -13.19 -64.31
N LEU A 285 4.10 -12.49 -63.55
CA LEU A 285 2.76 -12.12 -63.99
C LEU A 285 2.84 -11.21 -65.22
N ALA A 286 3.65 -10.15 -65.17
CA ALA A 286 3.82 -9.23 -66.28
C ALA A 286 4.34 -9.93 -67.55
N ALA A 287 5.29 -10.85 -67.40
CA ALA A 287 5.81 -11.66 -68.51
C ALA A 287 4.73 -12.57 -69.12
N ARG A 288 3.94 -13.26 -68.29
CA ARG A 288 2.82 -14.10 -68.75
C ARG A 288 1.77 -13.27 -69.50
N GLN A 289 1.36 -12.13 -68.94
CA GLN A 289 0.37 -11.27 -69.57
C GLN A 289 0.87 -10.67 -70.90
N LYS A 290 2.14 -10.30 -70.97
CA LYS A 290 2.76 -9.82 -72.22
C LYS A 290 2.77 -10.91 -73.29
N ALA A 291 3.12 -12.15 -72.93
CA ALA A 291 3.10 -13.28 -73.85
C ALA A 291 1.66 -13.57 -74.33
N GLU A 292 0.68 -13.57 -73.43
CA GLU A 292 -0.72 -13.80 -73.75
C GLU A 292 -1.30 -12.70 -74.67
N MET A 293 -0.94 -11.43 -74.47
CA MET A 293 -1.32 -10.36 -75.39
C MET A 293 -0.63 -10.46 -76.75
N ALA A 294 0.64 -10.86 -76.78
CA ALA A 294 1.36 -11.04 -78.03
C ALA A 294 0.73 -12.15 -78.88
N GLU A 295 0.43 -13.30 -78.27
CA GLU A 295 -0.25 -14.42 -78.94
C GLU A 295 -1.65 -14.02 -79.44
N PHE A 296 -2.42 -13.32 -78.59
CA PHE A 296 -3.75 -12.84 -78.99
C PHE A 296 -3.67 -11.88 -80.19
N ASN A 297 -2.75 -10.92 -80.15
CA ASN A 297 -2.55 -9.95 -81.22
C ASN A 297 -2.04 -10.61 -82.51
N GLU A 298 -1.14 -11.59 -82.42
CA GLU A 298 -0.66 -12.37 -83.56
C GLU A 298 -1.81 -13.15 -84.21
N ASN A 299 -2.66 -13.78 -83.39
CA ASN A 299 -3.84 -14.49 -83.88
C ASN A 299 -4.82 -13.54 -84.59
N LYS A 300 -5.05 -12.34 -84.04
CA LYS A 300 -5.86 -11.30 -84.70
C LYS A 300 -5.24 -10.83 -86.01
N ALA A 301 -3.93 -10.60 -86.05
CA ALA A 301 -3.22 -10.21 -87.27
C ALA A 301 -3.32 -11.29 -88.35
N ARG A 302 -3.16 -12.57 -87.98
CA ARG A 302 -3.33 -13.72 -88.89
C ARG A 302 -4.75 -13.78 -89.45
N ASN A 303 -5.76 -13.71 -88.57
CA ASN A 303 -7.17 -13.75 -89.00
C ASN A 303 -7.51 -12.57 -89.92
N ARG A 304 -6.91 -11.40 -89.69
CA ARG A 304 -7.06 -10.23 -90.56
C ARG A 304 -6.47 -10.47 -91.95
N VAL A 305 -5.24 -10.99 -92.03
CA VAL A 305 -4.60 -11.31 -93.31
C VAL A 305 -5.40 -12.35 -94.08
N GLU A 306 -5.89 -13.39 -93.41
CA GLU A 306 -6.75 -14.41 -94.00
C GLU A 306 -8.04 -13.80 -94.58
N TRP A 307 -8.66 -12.87 -93.84
CA TRP A 307 -9.83 -12.12 -94.29
C TRP A 307 -9.54 -11.22 -95.50
N GLU A 308 -8.42 -10.49 -95.49
CA GLU A 308 -7.99 -9.64 -96.60
C GLU A 308 -7.73 -10.47 -97.87
N LEU A 309 -7.09 -11.64 -97.73
CA LEU A 309 -6.89 -12.59 -98.84
C LEU A 309 -8.21 -13.15 -99.37
N TRP A 310 -9.14 -13.51 -98.48
CA TRP A 310 -10.47 -13.98 -98.87
C TRP A 310 -11.23 -12.91 -99.66
N LEU A 311 -11.23 -11.66 -99.21
CA LEU A 311 -11.85 -10.54 -99.91
C LEU A 311 -11.24 -10.31 -101.29
N GLN A 312 -9.92 -10.44 -101.40
CA GLN A 312 -9.20 -10.33 -102.67
C GLN A 312 -9.57 -11.47 -103.63
N ASP A 313 -9.65 -12.71 -103.14
CA ASP A 313 -10.09 -13.86 -103.94
C ASP A 313 -11.55 -13.69 -104.40
N ASP A 314 -12.44 -13.23 -103.52
CA ASP A 314 -13.84 -12.95 -103.85
C ASP A 314 -13.96 -11.87 -104.95
N TYR A 315 -13.15 -10.81 -104.83
CA TYR A 315 -13.03 -9.77 -105.87
C TYR A 315 -12.53 -10.35 -107.20
N ASN A 316 -11.48 -11.16 -107.18
CA ASN A 316 -10.90 -11.79 -108.38
C ASN A 316 -11.90 -12.73 -109.06
N ARG A 317 -12.62 -13.56 -108.30
CA ARG A 317 -13.67 -14.45 -108.82
C ARG A 317 -14.79 -13.67 -109.49
N ARG A 318 -15.17 -12.52 -108.91
CA ARG A 318 -16.18 -11.64 -109.50
C ARG A 318 -15.68 -10.98 -110.78
N ALA A 319 -14.47 -10.42 -110.78
CA ALA A 319 -13.85 -9.85 -111.97
C ALA A 319 -13.73 -10.88 -113.13
N GLN A 320 -13.44 -12.15 -112.81
CA GLN A 320 -13.44 -13.23 -113.81
C GLN A 320 -14.83 -13.52 -114.39
N LYS A 321 -15.88 -13.48 -113.56
CA LYS A 321 -17.27 -13.62 -114.03
C LYS A 321 -17.65 -12.45 -114.94
N ASP A 322 -17.30 -11.23 -114.55
CA ASP A 322 -17.56 -10.02 -115.33
C ASP A 322 -16.82 -10.08 -116.68
N LYS A 323 -15.55 -10.52 -116.70
CA LYS A 323 -14.79 -10.75 -117.94
C LYS A 323 -15.44 -11.80 -118.85
N LYS A 324 -15.86 -12.95 -118.30
CA LYS A 324 -16.56 -13.99 -119.08
C LYS A 324 -17.89 -13.47 -119.64
N LEU A 325 -18.59 -12.63 -118.89
CA LEU A 325 -19.82 -11.98 -119.32
C LEU A 325 -19.55 -11.00 -120.47
N GLU A 326 -18.51 -10.17 -120.37
CA GLU A 326 -18.07 -9.31 -121.47
C GLU A 326 -17.71 -10.11 -122.74
N GLU A 327 -16.95 -11.20 -122.60
CA GLU A 327 -16.55 -12.08 -123.70
C GLU A 327 -17.75 -12.80 -124.35
N ARG A 328 -18.72 -13.24 -123.54
CA ARG A 328 -19.96 -13.85 -124.05
C ARG A 328 -20.83 -12.82 -124.75
N TYR A 329 -21.03 -11.66 -124.14
CA TYR A 329 -21.83 -10.58 -124.73
C TYR A 329 -21.22 -10.10 -126.05
N LEU A 330 -19.90 -9.95 -126.12
CA LEU A 330 -19.21 -9.62 -127.37
C LEU A 330 -19.39 -10.67 -128.47
N ARG A 331 -19.36 -11.96 -128.12
CA ARG A 331 -19.64 -13.06 -129.08
C ARG A 331 -21.08 -12.98 -129.57
N ASP A 332 -22.04 -12.89 -128.66
CA ASP A 332 -23.46 -12.78 -128.98
C ASP A 332 -23.75 -11.57 -129.90
N LEU A 333 -23.10 -10.41 -129.63
CA LEU A 333 -23.18 -9.21 -130.47
C LEU A 333 -22.57 -9.42 -131.87
N LYS A 334 -21.43 -10.11 -131.98
CA LYS A 334 -20.80 -10.43 -133.28
C LYS A 334 -21.65 -11.40 -134.10
N ASP A 335 -22.18 -12.44 -133.46
CA ASP A 335 -23.05 -13.42 -134.11
C ASP A 335 -24.36 -12.78 -134.59
N PHE A 336 -24.94 -11.87 -133.79
CA PHE A 336 -26.09 -11.06 -134.18
C PHE A 336 -25.79 -10.14 -135.37
N ALA A 337 -24.63 -9.46 -135.37
CA ALA A 337 -24.20 -8.60 -136.47
C ALA A 337 -23.99 -9.39 -137.79
N ASN A 338 -23.50 -10.63 -137.70
CA ASN A 338 -23.26 -11.52 -138.85
C ASN A 338 -24.55 -12.14 -139.43
N THR A 339 -25.58 -12.38 -138.61
CA THR A 339 -26.78 -13.12 -139.03
C THR A 339 -27.95 -12.25 -139.51
N ARG A 340 -28.04 -10.96 -139.13
CA ARG A 340 -29.20 -10.10 -139.45
C ARG A 340 -28.92 -8.79 -140.20
N GLY A 341 -27.66 -8.52 -140.56
CA GLY A 341 -27.30 -7.37 -141.40
C GLY A 341 -27.06 -6.07 -140.62
N ARG A 342 -25.91 -5.43 -140.93
CA ARG A 342 -25.37 -4.14 -140.45
C ARG A 342 -25.77 -3.70 -139.04
N MET A 343 -24.89 -4.01 -138.10
CA MET A 343 -24.83 -3.37 -136.79
C MET A 343 -23.72 -2.31 -136.81
N GLU A 344 -24.07 -1.03 -136.66
CA GLU A 344 -23.17 0.10 -137.00
C GLU A 344 -22.13 0.43 -135.92
N ASN A 345 -22.31 0.00 -134.66
CA ASN A 345 -21.28 0.24 -133.63
C ASN A 345 -21.34 -0.74 -132.44
N ILE A 346 -20.70 -1.91 -132.57
CA ILE A 346 -20.59 -2.91 -131.47
C ILE A 346 -19.97 -2.29 -130.20
N ASN A 347 -19.13 -1.27 -130.34
CA ASN A 347 -18.45 -0.61 -129.22
C ASN A 347 -19.39 0.16 -128.29
N GLU A 348 -20.45 0.80 -128.80
CA GLU A 348 -21.41 1.56 -127.97
C GLU A 348 -22.20 0.62 -127.05
N TYR A 349 -22.65 -0.54 -127.56
CA TYR A 349 -23.32 -1.56 -126.74
C TYR A 349 -22.37 -2.17 -125.69
N MET A 350 -21.10 -2.39 -126.04
CA MET A 350 -20.07 -2.83 -125.09
C MET A 350 -19.80 -1.78 -124.01
N GLN A 351 -19.83 -0.48 -124.34
CA GLN A 351 -19.63 0.60 -123.39
C GLN A 351 -20.74 0.63 -122.33
N VAL A 352 -22.01 0.49 -122.74
CA VAL A 352 -23.15 0.45 -121.80
C VAL A 352 -23.02 -0.72 -120.82
N LEU A 353 -22.58 -1.89 -121.28
CA LEU A 353 -22.32 -3.04 -120.40
C LEU A 353 -21.18 -2.74 -119.42
N ARG A 354 -20.04 -2.22 -119.90
CA ARG A 354 -18.88 -1.89 -119.07
C ARG A 354 -19.22 -0.85 -118.00
N GLU A 355 -19.97 0.18 -118.34
CA GLU A 355 -20.41 1.20 -117.36
C GLU A 355 -21.32 0.61 -116.26
N ARG A 356 -22.14 -0.39 -116.60
CA ARG A 356 -22.93 -1.14 -115.60
C ARG A 356 -22.03 -2.01 -114.72
N LEU A 357 -21.11 -2.75 -115.31
CA LEU A 357 -20.14 -3.59 -114.58
C LEU A 357 -19.26 -2.74 -113.65
N ASP A 358 -18.81 -1.58 -114.11
CA ASP A 358 -18.03 -0.62 -113.31
C ASP A 358 -18.84 -0.08 -112.13
N ARG A 359 -20.14 0.22 -112.32
CA ARG A 359 -21.05 0.61 -111.22
C ARG A 359 -21.19 -0.52 -110.20
N ASP A 360 -21.45 -1.74 -110.67
CA ASP A 360 -21.62 -2.91 -109.80
C ASP A 360 -20.31 -3.23 -109.04
N ALA A 361 -19.15 -3.07 -109.68
CA ALA A 361 -17.84 -3.22 -109.08
C ALA A 361 -17.54 -2.16 -108.01
N ARG A 362 -17.97 -0.90 -108.22
CA ARG A 362 -17.87 0.16 -107.18
C ARG A 362 -18.71 -0.16 -105.95
N LEU A 363 -19.98 -0.53 -106.15
CA LEU A 363 -20.89 -0.88 -105.04
C LEU A 363 -20.41 -2.13 -104.30
N PHE A 364 -19.81 -3.09 -105.01
CA PHE A 364 -19.22 -4.26 -104.40
C PHE A 364 -17.99 -3.91 -103.54
N ARG A 365 -17.07 -3.08 -104.05
CA ARG A 365 -15.93 -2.59 -103.26
C ARG A 365 -16.35 -1.81 -102.02
N GLN A 366 -17.36 -0.95 -102.13
CA GLN A 366 -17.89 -0.22 -100.98
C GLN A 366 -18.40 -1.18 -99.89
N ARG A 367 -19.14 -2.23 -100.25
CA ARG A 367 -19.59 -3.25 -99.29
C ARG A 367 -18.41 -4.01 -98.66
N GLN A 368 -17.36 -4.32 -99.42
CA GLN A 368 -16.15 -4.95 -98.89
C GLN A 368 -15.42 -4.03 -97.90
N GLU A 369 -15.33 -2.74 -98.19
CA GLU A 369 -14.77 -1.73 -97.27
C GLU A 369 -15.58 -1.62 -95.98
N GLU A 370 -16.91 -1.60 -96.07
CA GLU A 370 -17.80 -1.61 -94.90
C GLU A 370 -17.61 -2.87 -94.03
N TRP A 371 -17.47 -4.05 -94.66
CA TRP A 371 -17.18 -5.29 -93.94
C TRP A 371 -15.81 -5.24 -93.24
N LEU A 372 -14.78 -4.70 -93.90
CA LEU A 372 -13.45 -4.52 -93.31
C LEU A 372 -13.49 -3.59 -92.09
N VAL A 373 -14.24 -2.49 -92.17
CA VAL A 373 -14.42 -1.56 -91.03
C VAL A 373 -15.11 -2.27 -89.86
N ARG A 374 -16.21 -3.00 -90.13
CA ARG A 374 -16.91 -3.76 -89.07
C ARG A 374 -16.03 -4.81 -88.42
N TYR A 375 -15.22 -5.52 -89.22
CA TYR A 375 -14.29 -6.51 -88.71
C TYR A 375 -13.21 -5.86 -87.83
N LYS A 376 -12.62 -4.74 -88.27
CA LYS A 376 -11.62 -3.99 -87.48
C LYS A 376 -12.19 -3.54 -86.15
N ASN A 377 -13.37 -2.90 -86.15
CA ASN A 377 -14.01 -2.45 -84.92
C ASN A 377 -14.26 -3.62 -83.95
N LYS A 378 -14.75 -4.76 -84.45
CA LYS A 378 -14.95 -5.95 -83.62
C LYS A 378 -13.62 -6.49 -83.05
N ALA A 379 -12.56 -6.51 -83.86
CA ALA A 379 -11.24 -6.92 -83.40
C ALA A 379 -10.69 -5.96 -82.33
N ASP A 380 -10.90 -4.66 -82.48
CA ASP A 380 -10.51 -3.63 -81.52
C ASP A 380 -11.29 -3.77 -80.21
N GLU A 381 -12.61 -4.00 -80.28
CA GLU A 381 -13.46 -4.29 -79.11
C GLU A 381 -12.98 -5.53 -78.35
N GLU A 382 -12.73 -6.64 -79.05
CA GLU A 382 -12.23 -7.87 -78.45
C GLU A 382 -10.84 -7.68 -77.82
N THR A 383 -9.99 -6.84 -78.42
CA THR A 383 -8.67 -6.49 -77.87
C THR A 383 -8.80 -5.62 -76.62
N ALA A 384 -9.73 -4.66 -76.60
CA ALA A 384 -10.02 -3.83 -75.43
C ALA A 384 -10.53 -4.67 -74.26
N VAL A 385 -11.47 -5.58 -74.52
CA VAL A 385 -11.98 -6.52 -73.50
C VAL A 385 -10.84 -7.37 -72.94
N LYS A 386 -9.96 -7.89 -73.79
CA LYS A 386 -8.80 -8.68 -73.32
C LYS A 386 -7.86 -7.84 -72.44
N ALA A 387 -7.57 -6.60 -72.84
CA ALA A 387 -6.74 -5.68 -72.07
C ALA A 387 -7.36 -5.37 -70.69
N GLU A 388 -8.67 -5.18 -70.61
CA GLU A 388 -9.38 -4.94 -69.35
C GLU A 388 -9.32 -6.15 -68.41
N VAL A 389 -9.50 -7.37 -68.94
CA VAL A 389 -9.37 -8.60 -68.14
C VAL A 389 -7.98 -8.73 -67.53
N LEU A 390 -6.93 -8.47 -68.32
CA LEU A 390 -5.55 -8.53 -67.81
C LEU A 390 -5.26 -7.44 -66.78
N SER A 391 -5.77 -6.23 -66.99
CA SER A 391 -5.67 -5.15 -66.00
C SER A 391 -6.33 -5.51 -64.67
N ASN A 392 -7.51 -6.14 -64.71
CA ASN A 392 -8.18 -6.63 -63.50
C ASN A 392 -7.35 -7.68 -62.76
N ILE A 393 -6.66 -8.56 -63.47
CA ILE A 393 -5.76 -9.56 -62.87
C ILE A 393 -4.57 -8.88 -62.17
N VAL A 394 -3.97 -7.84 -62.77
CA VAL A 394 -2.90 -7.06 -62.14
C VAL A 394 -3.39 -6.42 -60.85
N ARG A 395 -4.55 -5.75 -60.89
CA ARG A 395 -5.14 -5.11 -59.72
C ARG A 395 -5.37 -6.11 -58.58
N TRP A 396 -5.94 -7.27 -58.88
CA TRP A 396 -6.16 -8.31 -57.86
C TRP A 396 -4.84 -8.85 -57.28
N HIS A 397 -3.81 -8.99 -58.11
CA HIS A 397 -2.47 -9.38 -57.66
C HIS A 397 -1.85 -8.34 -56.73
N GLU A 398 -1.93 -7.05 -57.07
CA GLU A 398 -1.48 -5.93 -56.24
C GLU A 398 -2.22 -5.88 -54.89
N GLU A 399 -3.54 -6.05 -54.90
CA GLU A 399 -4.38 -6.11 -53.69
C GLU A 399 -3.97 -7.28 -52.78
N ASN A 400 -3.74 -8.47 -53.35
CA ASN A 400 -3.29 -9.63 -52.59
C ASN A 400 -1.90 -9.43 -51.98
N LEU A 401 -0.96 -8.85 -52.74
CA LEU A 401 0.37 -8.53 -52.23
C LEU A 401 0.29 -7.50 -51.09
N ALA A 402 -0.57 -6.50 -51.22
CA ALA A 402 -0.80 -5.51 -50.17
C ALA A 402 -1.40 -6.13 -48.91
N GLU A 403 -2.35 -7.06 -49.04
CA GLU A 403 -2.93 -7.76 -47.88
C GLU A 403 -1.93 -8.72 -47.24
N ALA A 404 -1.15 -9.47 -48.03
CA ALA A 404 -0.09 -10.33 -47.53
C ALA A 404 0.97 -9.54 -46.74
N LYS A 405 1.34 -8.35 -47.22
CA LYS A 405 2.24 -7.44 -46.49
C LYS A 405 1.65 -6.98 -45.16
N LYS A 406 0.38 -6.55 -45.13
CA LYS A 406 -0.29 -6.15 -43.88
C LYS A 406 -0.36 -7.30 -42.89
N GLU A 407 -0.66 -8.50 -43.35
CA GLU A 407 -0.72 -9.69 -42.51
C GLU A 407 0.66 -10.03 -41.93
N GLN A 408 1.73 -9.93 -42.73
CA GLN A 408 3.10 -10.07 -42.24
C GLN A 408 3.43 -9.02 -41.17
N GLU A 409 3.08 -7.75 -41.39
CA GLU A 409 3.28 -6.68 -40.40
C GLU A 409 2.51 -6.94 -39.09
N ARG A 410 1.27 -7.44 -39.17
CA ARG A 410 0.48 -7.83 -38.01
C ARG A 410 1.12 -8.96 -37.22
N ARG A 411 1.61 -10.01 -37.90
CA ARG A 411 2.31 -11.15 -37.27
C ARG A 411 3.57 -10.69 -36.55
N GLN A 412 4.40 -9.86 -37.20
CA GLN A 412 5.62 -9.34 -36.60
C GLN A 412 5.32 -8.44 -35.39
N ALA A 413 4.30 -7.59 -35.47
CA ALA A 413 3.87 -6.77 -34.34
C ALA A 413 3.35 -7.63 -33.16
N ALA A 414 2.60 -8.69 -33.45
CA ALA A 414 2.13 -9.62 -32.43
C ALA A 414 3.28 -10.39 -31.76
N GLU A 415 4.26 -10.84 -32.54
CA GLU A 415 5.44 -11.52 -32.02
C GLU A 415 6.29 -10.62 -31.13
N LEU A 416 6.53 -9.35 -31.52
CA LEU A 416 7.24 -8.39 -30.67
C LEU A 416 6.52 -8.16 -29.33
N ARG A 417 5.18 -8.08 -29.35
CA ARG A 417 4.39 -7.98 -28.11
C ARG A 417 4.50 -9.23 -27.26
N TRP A 418 4.44 -10.41 -27.86
CA TRP A 418 4.59 -11.68 -27.14
C TRP A 418 5.97 -11.79 -26.49
N VAL A 419 7.03 -11.45 -27.22
CA VAL A 419 8.40 -11.43 -26.69
C VAL A 419 8.53 -10.48 -25.51
N ALA A 420 7.96 -9.27 -25.61
CA ALA A 420 7.94 -8.32 -24.49
C ALA A 420 7.23 -8.88 -23.26
N LEU A 421 6.04 -9.46 -23.42
CA LEU A 421 5.28 -10.08 -22.33
C LEU A 421 6.05 -11.22 -21.66
N VAL A 422 6.71 -12.07 -22.45
CA VAL A 422 7.54 -13.17 -21.91
C VAL A 422 8.72 -12.62 -21.09
N MET A 423 9.34 -11.52 -21.54
CA MET A 423 10.44 -10.89 -20.81
C MET A 423 9.98 -10.26 -19.50
N ASP A 424 8.83 -9.59 -19.51
CA ASP A 424 8.21 -9.00 -18.31
C ASP A 424 7.83 -10.09 -17.31
N GLU A 425 7.25 -11.20 -17.77
CA GLU A 425 6.89 -12.33 -16.91
C GLU A 425 8.13 -13.00 -16.29
N ARG A 426 9.22 -13.15 -17.05
CA ARG A 426 10.49 -13.65 -16.50
C ARG A 426 11.08 -12.72 -15.46
N ALA A 427 10.96 -11.40 -15.63
CA ALA A 427 11.39 -10.43 -14.63
C ALA A 427 10.55 -10.54 -13.35
N ARG A 428 9.22 -10.66 -13.50
CA ARG A 428 8.30 -10.89 -12.38
C ARG A 428 8.65 -12.16 -11.59
N LEU A 429 8.87 -13.28 -12.28
CA LEU A 429 9.27 -14.55 -11.67
C LEU A 429 10.64 -14.47 -10.97
N MET A 430 11.58 -13.69 -11.51
CA MET A 430 12.87 -13.45 -10.86
C MET A 430 12.73 -12.69 -9.55
N ASP A 431 11.85 -11.69 -9.49
CA ASP A 431 11.60 -10.93 -8.28
C ASP A 431 10.84 -11.77 -7.24
N GLU A 432 9.90 -12.60 -7.67
CA GLU A 432 9.22 -13.58 -6.80
C GLU A 432 10.21 -14.59 -6.20
N ALA A 433 11.12 -15.13 -7.00
CA ALA A 433 12.15 -16.05 -6.54
C ALA A 433 13.12 -15.39 -5.54
N GLU A 434 13.51 -14.13 -5.76
CA GLU A 434 14.35 -13.39 -4.81
C GLU A 434 13.64 -13.17 -3.47
N ASN A 435 12.37 -12.75 -3.52
CA ASN A 435 11.58 -12.54 -2.31
C ASN A 435 11.37 -13.85 -1.54
N ALA A 436 11.09 -14.95 -2.24
CA ALA A 436 10.96 -16.27 -1.62
C ALA A 436 12.26 -16.70 -0.91
N GLU A 437 13.44 -16.44 -1.50
CA GLU A 437 14.73 -16.71 -0.86
C GLU A 437 15.00 -15.78 0.32
N LEU A 438 14.62 -14.50 0.24
CA LEU A 438 14.76 -13.56 1.36
C LEU A 438 13.86 -13.94 2.54
N ASP A 439 12.63 -14.38 2.26
CA ASP A 439 11.63 -14.77 3.24
C ASP A 439 11.81 -16.19 3.77
N ALA A 440 12.54 -17.06 3.03
CA ALA A 440 12.89 -18.39 3.49
C ALA A 440 13.68 -18.30 4.80
N LEU A 441 13.04 -18.70 5.89
CA LEU A 441 13.71 -18.89 7.17
C LEU A 441 14.66 -20.09 7.03
N PRO A 442 15.94 -19.95 7.33
CA PRO A 442 16.87 -21.08 7.35
C PRO A 442 16.37 -22.15 8.33
N GLU A 443 16.46 -23.43 7.98
CA GLU A 443 16.08 -24.55 8.88
C GLU A 443 16.77 -24.47 10.25
N ALA A 444 17.99 -23.93 10.30
CA ALA A 444 18.74 -23.66 11.54
C ALA A 444 18.05 -22.64 12.47
N VAL A 445 17.24 -21.73 11.91
CA VAL A 445 16.42 -20.75 12.65
C VAL A 445 15.13 -21.40 13.12
N ALA A 446 14.48 -22.27 12.34
CA ALA A 446 13.28 -22.98 12.78
C ALA A 446 13.54 -23.87 14.01
N SER A 447 14.66 -24.60 14.01
CA SER A 447 15.14 -25.41 15.15
C SER A 447 15.43 -24.58 16.41
N PHE A 448 16.09 -23.42 16.26
CA PHE A 448 16.46 -22.56 17.39
C PHE A 448 15.27 -21.77 17.97
N PHE A 449 14.20 -21.57 17.20
CA PHE A 449 12.99 -20.87 17.62
C PHE A 449 11.88 -21.80 18.16
N GLY A 450 12.13 -23.12 18.22
CA GLY A 450 11.11 -24.09 18.65
C GLY A 450 9.85 -24.07 17.77
N VAL A 451 9.98 -23.58 16.54
CA VAL A 451 8.89 -23.59 15.57
C VAL A 451 8.96 -24.96 14.89
N PRO A 452 7.93 -25.81 15.02
CA PRO A 452 7.97 -27.15 14.43
C PRO A 452 8.14 -27.02 12.93
N VAL A 453 9.21 -27.62 12.41
CA VAL A 453 9.43 -27.76 10.97
C VAL A 453 8.39 -28.76 10.47
N VAL A 454 7.35 -28.27 9.80
CA VAL A 454 6.37 -29.14 9.16
C VAL A 454 6.94 -29.55 7.81
N VAL A 455 7.47 -30.78 7.74
CA VAL A 455 7.80 -31.44 6.48
C VAL A 455 6.74 -32.50 6.24
N ASP A 456 6.09 -32.48 5.07
CA ASP A 456 5.06 -33.43 4.65
C ASP A 456 3.86 -33.61 5.61
N GLY A 457 3.40 -32.51 6.22
CA GLY A 457 2.14 -32.51 7.00
C GLY A 457 2.19 -33.29 8.31
N VAL A 458 3.37 -33.71 8.76
CA VAL A 458 3.56 -34.34 10.07
C VAL A 458 4.50 -33.47 10.89
N ALA A 459 4.01 -32.97 12.03
CA ALA A 459 4.85 -32.30 13.01
C ALA A 459 5.74 -33.35 13.70
N VAL A 460 7.05 -33.26 13.51
CA VAL A 460 8.02 -34.03 14.28
C VAL A 460 8.47 -33.15 15.45
N ALA A 461 8.28 -33.67 16.66
CA ALA A 461 8.58 -33.00 17.93
C ALA A 461 10.08 -32.95 18.24
#